data_AF-A0A972SJK8-F1
#
_entry.id   AF-A0A972SJK8-F1
#
_cell.length_a   1.000
_cell.length_b   1.000
_cell.length_c   1.000
_cell.angle_alpha   90.00
_cell.angle_beta   90.00
_cell.angle_gamma   90.00
#
_symmetry.space_group_name_H-M   'P 1'
#
loop_
_entity.id
_entity.type
_entity.pdbx_description
1 polymer ?
#
loop_
_entity_poly.entity_id
_entity_poly.type
_entity_poly.pdbx_seq_one_letter_code
_entity_poly.pdbx_strand_id
1 'polypeptide(L)'
;MGEALFASDLETYAHILRLAATVPLGKRLPAISVLAMLREIGRSKSGSANKALVAQMHRLRKTELRVWTTDETVIASWQASFPDEELFKRGEVKGVQVSFKLLGDLVETKAAETGNTLEFSTDVSRYVRVFFGQRLSSWYSEGTYRELKGDLAKRLYLFYQSHDGTFDFTFDELVEYLGASGDRDTFRGSLEDAHDALQAACFIKGWSLKASSRRNGQKAYVLDGITTKRAARDLEAVDL
;
A
#
# COMPACT_ATOMS: atom_id res chain seq x y z
N MET A 1 -1.61 -12.13 14.87
CA MET A 1 -1.05 -11.01 14.08
C MET A 1 -0.81 -11.53 12.67
N GLY A 2 -1.29 -10.84 11.63
CA GLY A 2 -1.03 -11.24 10.24
C GLY A 2 0.41 -10.97 9.84
N GLU A 3 0.94 -11.69 8.86
CA GLU A 3 2.25 -11.35 8.27
C GLU A 3 2.20 -9.93 7.70
N ALA A 4 3.15 -9.08 8.10
CA ALA A 4 3.28 -7.74 7.54
C ALA A 4 3.69 -7.85 6.06
N LEU A 5 2.94 -7.20 5.17
CA LEU A 5 3.37 -7.00 3.79
C LEU A 5 4.67 -6.18 3.80
N PHE A 6 5.72 -6.65 3.14
CA PHE A 6 6.95 -5.87 2.95
C PHE A 6 6.73 -4.77 1.91
N ALA A 7 7.56 -3.73 1.89
CA ALA A 7 7.60 -2.73 0.82
C ALA A 7 7.76 -3.39 -0.55
N SER A 8 8.47 -4.52 -0.61
CA SER A 8 8.61 -5.29 -1.84
C SER A 8 7.31 -5.97 -2.31
N ASP A 9 6.41 -6.33 -1.39
CA ASP A 9 5.06 -6.82 -1.71
C ASP A 9 4.19 -5.66 -2.19
N LEU A 10 4.27 -4.49 -1.53
CA LEU A 10 3.53 -3.29 -1.90
C LEU A 10 3.91 -2.78 -3.30
N GLU A 11 5.19 -2.78 -3.66
CA GLU A 11 5.67 -2.42 -4.99
C GLU A 11 5.13 -3.36 -6.07
N THR A 12 5.15 -4.66 -5.79
CA THR A 12 4.61 -5.69 -6.68
C THR A 12 3.11 -5.50 -6.85
N TYR A 13 2.39 -5.28 -5.75
CA TYR A 13 0.95 -5.07 -5.77
C TYR A 13 0.56 -3.79 -6.51
N ALA A 14 1.29 -2.69 -6.30
CA ALA A 14 1.10 -1.44 -7.02
C ALA A 14 1.23 -1.63 -8.54
N HIS A 15 2.21 -2.42 -9.00
CA HIS A 15 2.33 -2.75 -10.41
C HIS A 15 1.15 -3.60 -10.92
N ILE A 16 0.71 -4.61 -10.17
CA ILE A 16 -0.46 -5.42 -10.52
C ILE A 16 -1.72 -4.55 -10.63
N LEU A 17 -1.89 -3.61 -9.72
CA LEU A 17 -3.02 -2.69 -9.73
C LEU A 17 -3.04 -1.79 -10.98
N ARG A 18 -1.86 -1.36 -11.47
CA ARG A 18 -1.75 -0.62 -12.75
C ARG A 18 -2.15 -1.48 -13.94
N LEU A 19 -1.72 -2.74 -13.97
CA LEU A 19 -2.17 -3.69 -14.99
C LEU A 19 -3.67 -3.93 -14.90
N ALA A 20 -4.22 -4.02 -13.69
CA ALA A 20 -5.66 -4.18 -13.48
C ALA A 20 -6.47 -2.99 -13.97
N ALA A 21 -5.92 -1.77 -13.89
CA ALA A 21 -6.61 -0.57 -14.35
C ALA A 21 -7.00 -0.61 -15.84
N THR A 22 -6.24 -1.33 -16.68
CA THR A 22 -6.50 -1.45 -18.12
C THR A 22 -7.44 -2.61 -18.49
N VAL A 23 -7.88 -3.40 -17.51
CA VAL A 23 -8.69 -4.61 -17.71
C VAL A 23 -10.09 -4.38 -17.14
N PRO A 24 -11.19 -4.85 -17.77
CA PRO A 24 -12.53 -4.71 -17.22
C PRO A 24 -12.68 -5.31 -15.80
N LEU A 25 -13.60 -4.75 -14.99
CA LEU A 25 -13.87 -5.28 -13.64
C LEU A 25 -14.32 -6.74 -13.70
N GLY A 26 -13.88 -7.55 -12.72
CA GLY A 26 -14.22 -8.97 -12.63
C GLY A 26 -13.54 -9.87 -13.67
N LYS A 27 -12.71 -9.33 -14.56
CA LYS A 27 -11.89 -10.11 -15.49
C LYS A 27 -10.51 -10.39 -14.90
N ARG A 28 -9.98 -11.55 -15.28
CA ARG A 28 -8.61 -11.96 -14.96
C ARG A 28 -7.62 -11.11 -15.76
N LEU A 29 -6.48 -10.81 -15.15
CA LEU A 29 -5.39 -10.09 -15.81
C LEU A 29 -4.75 -10.95 -16.90
N PRO A 30 -4.23 -10.31 -17.97
CA PRO A 30 -3.32 -10.97 -18.91
C PRO A 30 -2.18 -11.67 -18.17
N ALA A 31 -1.61 -12.71 -18.79
CA ALA A 31 -0.45 -13.39 -18.23
C ALA A 31 0.70 -12.39 -17.97
N ILE A 32 1.22 -12.40 -16.75
CA ILE A 32 2.26 -11.50 -16.27
C ILE A 32 3.57 -12.27 -16.23
N SER A 33 4.50 -11.94 -17.11
CA SER A 33 5.85 -12.47 -17.08
C SER A 33 6.62 -11.96 -15.86
N VAL A 34 7.19 -12.86 -15.06
CA VAL A 34 8.03 -12.52 -13.88
C VAL A 34 9.19 -11.62 -14.28
N LEU A 35 9.85 -11.93 -15.41
CA LEU A 35 10.99 -11.16 -15.90
C LEU A 35 10.60 -9.77 -16.40
N ALA A 36 9.41 -9.63 -16.99
CA ALA A 36 8.87 -8.34 -17.40
C ALA A 36 8.54 -7.50 -16.16
N MET A 37 7.82 -8.07 -15.19
CA MET A 37 7.46 -7.39 -13.96
C MET A 37 8.69 -6.91 -13.18
N LEU A 38 9.73 -7.75 -13.02
CA LEU A 38 10.99 -7.35 -12.38
C LEU A 38 11.64 -6.15 -13.05
N ARG A 39 11.58 -6.08 -14.38
CA ARG A 39 12.12 -4.95 -15.16
C ARG A 39 11.34 -3.67 -14.88
N GLU A 40 10.01 -3.74 -14.91
CA GLU A 40 9.13 -2.58 -14.70
C GLU A 40 9.26 -2.01 -13.29
N ILE A 41 9.37 -2.87 -12.28
CA ILE A 41 9.60 -2.43 -10.89
C ILE A 41 11.08 -2.10 -10.60
N GLY A 42 11.96 -2.15 -11.61
CA GLY A 42 13.36 -1.73 -11.51
C GLY A 42 14.25 -2.66 -10.67
N ARG A 43 13.95 -3.95 -10.60
CA ARG A 43 14.73 -4.95 -9.86
C ARG A 43 15.62 -5.79 -10.78
N SER A 44 16.63 -6.42 -10.19
CA SER A 44 17.52 -7.32 -10.93
C SER A 44 16.76 -8.57 -11.42
N LYS A 45 17.24 -9.16 -12.53
CA LYS A 45 16.66 -10.37 -13.14
C LYS A 45 17.32 -11.66 -12.64
N SER A 46 17.93 -11.63 -11.46
CA SER A 46 18.65 -12.79 -10.91
C SER A 46 17.69 -13.92 -10.55
N GLY A 47 18.19 -15.15 -10.47
CA GLY A 47 17.41 -16.29 -9.98
C GLY A 47 16.84 -16.08 -8.58
N SER A 48 17.56 -15.36 -7.71
CA SER A 48 17.07 -14.99 -6.37
C SER A 48 15.91 -13.98 -6.43
N ALA A 49 15.99 -12.97 -7.29
CA ALA A 49 14.91 -11.99 -7.48
C ALA A 49 13.65 -12.64 -8.07
N ASN A 50 13.80 -13.58 -9.00
CA ASN A 50 12.68 -14.38 -9.52
C ASN A 50 11.97 -15.15 -8.40
N LYS A 51 12.73 -15.92 -7.59
CA LYS A 51 12.15 -16.65 -6.45
C LYS A 51 11.47 -15.73 -5.43
N ALA A 52 12.06 -14.57 -5.17
CA ALA A 52 11.49 -13.57 -4.28
C ALA A 52 10.15 -13.03 -4.81
N LEU A 53 10.06 -12.70 -6.10
CA LEU A 53 8.82 -12.22 -6.71
C LEU A 53 7.72 -13.28 -6.69
N VAL A 54 8.05 -14.54 -6.97
CA VAL A 54 7.12 -15.68 -6.84
C VAL A 54 6.58 -15.77 -5.41
N ALA A 55 7.45 -15.69 -4.41
CA ALA A 55 7.03 -15.70 -3.01
C ALA A 55 6.14 -14.48 -2.66
N GLN A 56 6.43 -13.30 -3.20
CA GLN A 56 5.62 -12.09 -3.04
C GLN A 56 4.20 -12.30 -3.62
N MET A 57 4.09 -12.85 -4.84
CA MET A 57 2.79 -13.17 -5.45
C MET A 57 1.97 -14.10 -4.56
N HIS A 58 2.58 -15.18 -4.06
CA HIS A 58 1.88 -16.11 -3.16
C HIS A 58 1.48 -15.49 -1.83
N ARG A 59 2.30 -14.61 -1.24
CA ARG A 59 1.91 -13.86 -0.03
C ARG A 59 0.71 -12.97 -0.34
N LEU A 60 0.78 -12.16 -1.39
CA LEU A 60 -0.30 -11.26 -1.81
C LEU A 60 -1.62 -12.02 -2.07
N ARG A 61 -1.58 -13.23 -2.64
CA ARG A 61 -2.76 -14.10 -2.78
C ARG A 61 -3.41 -14.49 -1.45
N LYS A 62 -2.60 -14.69 -0.41
CA LYS A 62 -3.08 -15.07 0.93
C LYS A 62 -3.48 -13.86 1.77
N THR A 63 -3.07 -12.66 1.37
CA THR A 63 -3.35 -11.44 2.11
C THR A 63 -4.78 -10.95 1.90
N GLU A 64 -5.40 -10.54 3.00
CA GLU A 64 -6.69 -9.87 3.03
C GLU A 64 -6.52 -8.43 3.49
N LEU A 65 -7.12 -7.49 2.76
CA LEU A 65 -7.41 -6.17 3.27
C LEU A 65 -8.65 -6.27 4.16
N ARG A 66 -8.57 -5.69 5.36
CA ARG A 66 -9.71 -5.55 6.28
C ARG A 66 -9.98 -4.07 6.50
N VAL A 67 -11.21 -3.66 6.25
CA VAL A 67 -11.64 -2.28 6.44
C VAL A 67 -12.79 -2.28 7.43
N TRP A 68 -12.67 -1.43 8.45
CA TRP A 68 -13.73 -1.12 9.39
C TRP A 68 -14.08 0.35 9.26
N THR A 69 -15.37 0.67 9.16
CA THR A 69 -15.84 2.06 9.18
C THR A 69 -17.18 2.16 9.90
N THR A 70 -17.37 3.29 10.58
CA THR A 70 -18.65 3.71 11.15
C THR A 70 -19.25 4.91 10.40
N ASP A 71 -18.55 5.41 9.38
CA ASP A 71 -18.96 6.58 8.60
C ASP A 71 -20.12 6.23 7.68
N GLU A 72 -21.26 6.88 7.90
CA GLU A 72 -22.51 6.60 7.17
C GLU A 72 -22.41 6.94 5.69
N THR A 73 -21.61 7.96 5.33
CA THR A 73 -21.43 8.37 3.93
C THR A 73 -20.61 7.36 3.17
N VAL A 74 -19.57 6.81 3.80
CA VAL A 74 -18.74 5.74 3.23
C VAL A 74 -19.58 4.47 3.06
N ILE A 75 -20.35 4.09 4.08
CA ILE A 75 -21.22 2.90 4.03
C ILE A 75 -22.28 3.04 2.93
N ALA A 76 -22.95 4.20 2.85
CA ALA A 76 -23.96 4.45 1.82
C ALA A 76 -23.36 4.39 0.40
N SER A 77 -22.15 4.93 0.21
CA SER A 77 -21.42 4.84 -1.07
C SER A 77 -21.09 3.40 -1.44
N TRP A 78 -20.69 2.57 -0.47
CA TRP A 78 -20.42 1.15 -0.70
C TRP A 78 -21.69 0.37 -1.07
N GLN A 79 -22.79 0.61 -0.35
CA GLN A 79 -24.09 0.00 -0.66
C GLN A 79 -24.61 0.42 -2.04
N ALA A 80 -24.45 1.69 -2.41
CA ALA A 80 -24.84 2.17 -3.74
C ALA A 80 -24.00 1.51 -4.86
N SER A 81 -22.70 1.29 -4.60
CA SER A 81 -21.81 0.62 -5.56
C SER A 81 -22.04 -0.88 -5.67
N PHE A 82 -22.60 -1.50 -4.62
CA PHE A 82 -22.82 -2.94 -4.51
C PHE A 82 -24.17 -3.24 -3.82
N PRO A 83 -25.32 -2.94 -4.46
CA PRO A 83 -26.63 -2.99 -3.81
C PRO A 83 -27.05 -4.40 -3.39
N ASP A 84 -26.56 -5.42 -4.10
CA ASP A 84 -26.89 -6.82 -3.86
C ASP A 84 -25.97 -7.49 -2.82
N GLU A 85 -24.94 -6.80 -2.34
CA GLU A 85 -23.94 -7.38 -1.43
C GLU A 85 -24.35 -7.21 0.04
N GLU A 86 -24.71 -8.33 0.67
CA GLU A 86 -25.00 -8.41 2.11
C GLU A 86 -23.85 -7.89 2.98
N LEU A 87 -22.60 -8.02 2.50
CA LEU A 87 -21.40 -7.59 3.21
C LEU A 87 -21.40 -6.09 3.57
N PHE A 88 -22.12 -5.26 2.82
CA PHE A 88 -22.20 -3.81 3.06
C PHE A 88 -23.47 -3.38 3.78
N LYS A 89 -24.40 -4.31 4.08
CA LYS A 89 -25.64 -3.98 4.78
C LYS A 89 -25.36 -3.73 6.26
N ARG A 90 -25.91 -2.63 6.78
CA ARG A 90 -25.89 -2.34 8.22
C ARG A 90 -26.84 -3.31 8.91
N GLY A 91 -26.29 -4.24 9.70
CA GLY A 91 -27.04 -4.98 10.69
C GLY A 91 -27.31 -4.14 11.93
N GLU A 92 -27.42 -4.79 13.09
CA GLU A 92 -27.61 -4.11 14.39
C GLU A 92 -26.34 -3.42 14.93
N VAL A 93 -25.20 -3.60 14.26
CA VAL A 93 -23.89 -3.07 14.67
C VAL A 93 -23.68 -1.67 14.09
N LYS A 94 -23.13 -0.74 14.89
CA LYS A 94 -22.90 0.67 14.50
C LYS A 94 -21.95 0.90 13.31
N GLY A 95 -21.23 -0.13 12.88
CA GLY A 95 -20.25 -0.07 11.80
C GLY A 95 -20.30 -1.31 10.91
N VAL A 96 -19.57 -1.23 9.80
CA VAL A 96 -19.47 -2.30 8.81
C VAL A 96 -18.02 -2.77 8.74
N GLN A 97 -17.80 -4.08 8.89
CA GLN A 97 -16.51 -4.72 8.67
C GLN A 97 -16.53 -5.46 7.35
N VAL A 98 -15.55 -5.18 6.51
CA VAL A 98 -15.40 -5.87 5.24
C VAL A 98 -13.99 -6.41 5.08
N SER A 99 -13.88 -7.55 4.40
CA SER A 99 -12.60 -8.17 4.12
C SER A 99 -12.52 -8.63 2.67
N PHE A 100 -11.42 -8.30 2.01
CA PHE A 100 -11.19 -8.61 0.61
C PHE A 100 -9.81 -9.21 0.42
N LYS A 101 -9.71 -10.30 -0.34
CA LYS A 101 -8.42 -10.77 -0.82
C LYS A 101 -7.80 -9.72 -1.75
N LEU A 102 -6.49 -9.50 -1.62
CA LEU A 102 -5.78 -8.57 -2.50
C LEU A 102 -5.70 -9.09 -3.93
N LEU A 103 -5.43 -10.39 -4.07
CA LEU A 103 -5.40 -11.12 -5.35
C LEU A 103 -6.34 -12.33 -5.28
N GLY A 104 -6.90 -12.70 -6.43
CA GLY A 104 -7.62 -13.95 -6.62
C GLY A 104 -6.68 -15.15 -6.76
N ASP A 105 -7.15 -16.19 -7.44
CA ASP A 105 -6.34 -17.39 -7.64
C ASP A 105 -5.19 -17.15 -8.62
N LEU A 106 -4.02 -17.65 -8.24
CA LEU A 106 -2.82 -17.65 -9.07
C LEU A 106 -2.77 -18.91 -9.93
N VAL A 107 -2.68 -18.73 -11.25
CA VAL A 107 -2.30 -19.77 -12.20
C VAL A 107 -0.89 -19.51 -12.68
N GLU A 108 -0.03 -20.50 -12.47
CA GLU A 108 1.38 -20.49 -12.90
C GLU A 108 1.54 -21.29 -14.17
N THR A 109 2.10 -20.66 -15.20
CA THR A 109 2.40 -21.31 -16.48
C THR A 109 3.86 -21.06 -16.85
N LYS A 110 4.49 -22.04 -17.50
CA LYS A 110 5.78 -21.83 -18.16
C LYS A 110 5.51 -21.19 -19.52
N ALA A 111 6.20 -20.10 -19.83
CA ALA A 111 6.08 -19.43 -21.11
C ALA A 111 6.42 -20.40 -22.25
N ALA A 112 5.53 -20.48 -23.23
CA ALA A 112 5.60 -21.45 -24.34
C ALA A 112 6.88 -21.30 -25.18
N GLU A 113 7.40 -20.07 -25.32
CA GLU A 113 8.51 -19.77 -26.24
C GLU A 113 9.91 -20.05 -25.66
N THR A 114 10.06 -20.01 -24.32
CA THR A 114 11.39 -20.14 -23.68
C THR A 114 11.49 -21.26 -22.67
N GLY A 115 10.37 -21.87 -22.24
CA GLY A 115 10.30 -23.00 -21.29
C GLY A 115 10.78 -22.69 -19.86
N ASN A 116 11.56 -21.62 -19.68
CA ASN A 116 12.23 -21.22 -18.45
C ASN A 116 11.68 -19.93 -17.83
N THR A 117 10.81 -19.22 -18.53
CA THR A 117 10.15 -18.01 -17.99
C THR A 117 8.85 -18.41 -17.33
N LEU A 118 8.67 -18.02 -16.07
CA LEU A 118 7.42 -18.22 -15.33
C LEU A 118 6.47 -17.05 -15.60
N GLU A 119 5.20 -17.37 -15.83
CA GLU A 119 4.12 -16.41 -15.99
C GLU A 119 3.02 -16.67 -14.97
N PHE A 120 2.42 -15.58 -14.47
CA PHE A 120 1.30 -15.63 -13.56
C PHE A 120 0.05 -15.06 -14.21
N SER A 121 -1.08 -15.73 -14.04
CA SER A 121 -2.39 -15.15 -14.30
C SER A 121 -3.20 -15.10 -13.01
N THR A 122 -3.76 -13.94 -12.71
CA THR A 122 -4.53 -13.65 -11.48
C THR A 122 -5.59 -12.62 -11.76
N ASP A 123 -6.57 -12.49 -10.88
CA ASP A 123 -7.48 -11.36 -10.83
C ASP A 123 -7.20 -10.50 -9.59
N VAL A 124 -7.70 -9.27 -9.61
CA VAL A 124 -7.74 -8.36 -8.46
C VAL A 124 -9.19 -8.24 -8.05
N SER A 125 -9.45 -8.34 -6.75
CA SER A 125 -10.81 -8.20 -6.19
C SER A 125 -11.51 -6.94 -6.72
N ARG A 126 -12.73 -7.12 -7.23
CA ARG A 126 -13.56 -5.99 -7.72
C ARG A 126 -13.76 -4.92 -6.64
N TYR A 127 -13.82 -5.34 -5.38
CA TYR A 127 -13.98 -4.45 -4.24
C TYR A 127 -12.77 -3.56 -4.05
N VAL A 128 -11.57 -4.14 -4.10
CA VAL A 128 -10.32 -3.36 -4.07
C VAL A 128 -10.30 -2.38 -5.24
N ARG A 129 -10.64 -2.83 -6.44
CA ARG A 129 -10.62 -1.95 -7.62
C ARG A 129 -11.61 -0.79 -7.55
N VAL A 130 -12.76 -0.97 -6.90
CA VAL A 130 -13.75 0.10 -6.67
C VAL A 130 -13.31 1.02 -5.53
N PHE A 131 -12.82 0.49 -4.42
CA PHE A 131 -12.41 1.32 -3.28
C PHE A 131 -11.14 2.13 -3.52
N PHE A 132 -10.20 1.58 -4.27
CA PHE A 132 -8.95 2.25 -4.56
C PHE A 132 -8.92 2.88 -5.97
N GLY A 133 -9.88 2.55 -6.84
CA GLY A 133 -10.09 3.15 -8.16
C GLY A 133 -8.95 2.94 -9.15
N GLN A 134 -9.10 3.48 -10.37
CA GLN A 134 -7.98 3.60 -11.34
C GLN A 134 -6.92 4.63 -10.91
N ARG A 135 -7.20 5.44 -9.88
CA ARG A 135 -6.38 6.59 -9.44
C ARG A 135 -5.32 6.23 -8.39
N LEU A 136 -4.88 4.98 -8.37
CA LEU A 136 -4.09 4.38 -7.30
C LEU A 136 -2.67 4.97 -7.11
N SER A 137 -2.18 5.87 -7.96
CA SER A 137 -0.89 6.50 -7.73
C SER A 137 -0.75 7.85 -8.45
N SER A 138 -1.05 8.94 -7.74
CA SER A 138 -0.51 10.27 -8.07
C SER A 138 -0.11 11.10 -6.84
N TRP A 139 -0.12 10.51 -5.64
CA TRP A 139 0.07 11.28 -4.40
C TRP A 139 1.51 11.27 -3.86
N TYR A 140 2.44 10.53 -4.48
CA TYR A 140 3.85 10.47 -4.11
C TYR A 140 4.77 10.40 -5.35
N SER A 141 6.06 10.71 -5.18
CA SER A 141 7.08 10.60 -6.23
C SER A 141 7.70 9.20 -6.24
N GLU A 142 7.52 8.45 -7.34
CA GLU A 142 8.13 7.13 -7.47
C GLU A 142 9.66 7.14 -7.51
N GLY A 143 10.26 8.15 -8.16
CA GLY A 143 11.72 8.27 -8.22
C GLY A 143 12.32 8.38 -6.83
N THR A 144 11.77 9.32 -6.05
CA THR A 144 12.09 9.52 -4.63
C THR A 144 11.90 8.24 -3.80
N TYR A 145 10.75 7.57 -3.96
CA TYR A 145 10.47 6.33 -3.25
C TYR A 145 11.50 5.21 -3.56
N ARG A 146 11.99 5.15 -4.81
CA ARG A 146 12.97 4.14 -5.25
C ARG A 146 14.39 4.43 -4.75
N GLU A 147 14.73 5.68 -4.43
CA GLU A 147 16.04 6.05 -3.87
C GLU A 147 16.22 5.57 -2.42
N LEU A 148 15.12 5.36 -1.70
CA LEU A 148 15.14 4.87 -0.32
C LEU A 148 15.52 3.39 -0.26
N LYS A 149 16.48 3.03 0.60
CA LYS A 149 17.03 1.66 0.70
C LYS A 149 16.42 0.79 1.81
N GLY A 150 15.59 1.36 2.70
CA GLY A 150 15.01 0.65 3.84
C GLY A 150 13.49 0.49 3.75
N ASP A 151 12.97 -0.65 4.19
CA ASP A 151 11.53 -0.95 4.24
C ASP A 151 10.77 0.09 5.08
N LEU A 152 11.28 0.37 6.28
CA LEU A 152 10.68 1.32 7.20
C LEU A 152 10.76 2.76 6.66
N ALA A 153 11.87 3.16 6.05
CA ALA A 153 12.01 4.48 5.43
C ALA A 153 11.01 4.67 4.27
N LYS A 154 10.81 3.63 3.44
CA LYS A 154 9.81 3.63 2.37
C LYS A 154 8.38 3.75 2.91
N ARG A 155 8.04 2.98 3.95
CA ARG A 155 6.73 3.08 4.62
C ARG A 155 6.52 4.45 5.24
N LEU A 156 7.53 4.96 5.94
CA LEU A 156 7.48 6.27 6.59
C LEU A 156 7.31 7.39 5.57
N TYR A 157 7.99 7.31 4.42
CA TYR A 157 7.77 8.23 3.31
C TYR A 157 6.33 8.20 2.79
N LEU A 158 5.78 7.02 2.49
CA LEU A 158 4.38 6.88 2.07
C LEU A 158 3.43 7.36 3.17
N PHE A 159 3.75 7.10 4.43
CA PHE A 159 2.96 7.57 5.56
C PHE A 159 2.92 9.10 5.60
N TYR A 160 4.06 9.78 5.52
CA TYR A 160 4.10 11.25 5.50
C TYR A 160 3.43 11.85 4.26
N GLN A 161 3.59 11.26 3.08
CA GLN A 161 2.95 11.75 1.85
C GLN A 161 1.42 11.57 1.84
N SER A 162 0.88 10.66 2.65
CA SER A 162 -0.56 10.43 2.74
C SER A 162 -1.27 11.46 3.63
N HIS A 163 -0.56 12.01 4.61
CA HIS A 163 -1.07 13.00 5.55
C HIS A 163 -0.77 14.43 5.11
N ASP A 164 -1.54 15.39 5.62
CA ASP A 164 -1.15 16.79 5.56
C ASP A 164 0.06 16.99 6.48
N GLY A 165 1.06 17.76 6.04
CA GLY A 165 2.41 17.82 6.63
C GLY A 165 2.50 18.39 8.05
N THR A 166 1.38 18.48 8.76
CA THR A 166 1.17 19.04 10.10
C THR A 166 0.45 18.06 11.04
N PHE A 167 0.37 16.78 10.68
CA PHE A 167 -0.33 15.79 11.50
C PHE A 167 0.54 15.28 12.67
N ASP A 168 -0.09 15.14 13.84
CA ASP A 168 0.55 14.66 15.07
C ASP A 168 0.34 13.15 15.21
N PHE A 169 1.42 12.39 15.40
CA PHE A 169 1.35 10.94 15.60
C PHE A 169 2.00 10.52 16.91
N THR A 170 1.27 9.78 17.73
CA THR A 170 1.83 9.10 18.89
C THR A 170 2.75 7.95 18.45
N PHE A 171 3.67 7.55 19.33
CA PHE A 171 4.55 6.42 19.03
C PHE A 171 3.77 5.12 18.80
N ASP A 172 2.66 4.91 19.52
CA ASP A 172 1.82 3.72 19.37
C ASP A 172 1.10 3.68 18.03
N GLU A 173 0.61 4.83 17.54
CA GLU A 173 0.08 4.95 16.17
C GLU A 173 1.16 4.62 15.13
N LEU A 174 2.40 5.09 15.31
CA LEU A 174 3.50 4.78 14.38
C LEU A 174 3.86 3.28 14.39
N VAL A 175 3.86 2.64 15.57
CA VAL A 175 4.04 1.19 15.72
C VAL A 175 2.98 0.43 14.94
N GLU A 176 1.72 0.84 15.06
CA GLU A 176 0.58 0.22 14.40
C GLU A 176 0.63 0.43 12.88
N TYR A 177 0.79 1.67 12.42
CA TYR A 177 0.69 2.02 11.00
C TYR A 177 1.89 1.61 10.16
N LEU A 178 3.09 1.63 10.74
CA LEU A 178 4.30 1.23 10.02
C LEU A 178 4.55 -0.29 10.12
N GLY A 179 3.82 -0.98 11.00
CA GLY A 179 3.93 -2.42 11.19
C GLY A 179 5.23 -2.80 11.85
N ALA A 180 5.44 -2.35 13.09
CA ALA A 180 6.65 -2.63 13.85
C ALA A 180 6.91 -4.15 13.97
N SER A 181 8.18 -4.52 13.81
CA SER A 181 8.68 -5.87 14.10
C SER A 181 9.71 -5.79 15.23
N GLY A 182 9.63 -6.71 16.20
CA GLY A 182 10.54 -6.75 17.34
C GLY A 182 10.03 -5.99 18.56
N ASP A 183 10.93 -5.70 19.50
CA ASP A 183 10.59 -4.90 20.69
C ASP A 183 10.50 -3.40 20.39
N ARG A 184 9.92 -2.65 21.34
CA ARG A 184 9.64 -1.22 21.18
C ARG A 184 10.90 -0.36 21.06
N ASP A 185 11.99 -0.75 21.71
CA ASP A 185 13.23 0.04 21.70
C ASP A 185 13.97 -0.15 20.39
N THR A 186 13.99 -1.37 19.87
CA THR A 186 14.51 -1.70 18.54
C THR A 186 13.72 -0.99 17.45
N PHE A 187 12.39 -0.97 17.55
CA PHE A 187 11.56 -0.22 16.61
C PHE A 187 11.83 1.28 16.68
N ARG A 188 12.02 1.84 17.88
CA ARG A 188 12.37 3.26 18.03
C ARG A 188 13.68 3.61 17.32
N GLY A 189 14.75 2.84 17.56
CA GLY A 189 16.02 3.07 16.86
C GLY A 189 15.87 2.96 15.35
N SER A 190 15.17 1.93 14.87
CA SER A 190 14.92 1.75 13.43
C SER A 190 14.11 2.90 12.82
N LEU A 191 13.16 3.45 13.59
CA LEU A 191 12.31 4.56 13.19
C LEU A 191 13.11 5.87 13.12
N GLU A 192 14.02 6.10 14.07
CA GLU A 192 14.96 7.22 14.06
C GLU A 192 15.89 7.13 12.85
N ASP A 193 16.49 5.96 12.58
CA ASP A 193 17.33 5.73 11.39
C ASP A 193 16.55 5.98 10.08
N ALA A 194 15.30 5.52 10.02
CA ALA A 194 14.43 5.73 8.87
C ALA A 194 14.10 7.21 8.66
N HIS A 195 13.84 7.93 9.75
CA HIS A 195 13.58 9.37 9.75
C HIS A 195 14.81 10.16 9.30
N ASP A 196 15.99 9.86 9.85
CA ASP A 196 17.26 10.48 9.48
C ASP A 196 17.61 10.24 8.01
N ALA A 197 17.32 9.05 7.48
CA ALA A 197 17.49 8.76 6.05
C ALA A 197 16.59 9.66 5.16
N LEU A 198 15.34 9.90 5.56
CA LEU A 198 14.43 10.81 4.85
C LEU A 198 14.89 12.27 4.94
N GLN A 199 15.43 12.68 6.10
CA GLN A 199 15.95 14.02 6.30
C GLN A 199 17.25 14.25 5.49
N ALA A 200 18.17 13.28 5.49
CA ALA A 200 19.40 13.33 4.73
C ALA A 200 19.15 13.35 3.21
N ALA A 201 18.10 12.68 2.75
CA ALA A 201 17.63 12.75 1.37
C ALA A 201 16.83 14.03 1.06
N CYS A 202 16.74 14.97 2.01
CA CYS A 202 16.01 16.23 1.87
C CYS A 202 14.54 16.02 1.48
N PHE A 203 13.86 15.00 2.01
CA PHE A 203 12.43 14.74 1.79
C PHE A 203 11.52 15.36 2.83
N ILE A 204 12.04 15.55 4.03
CA ILE A 204 11.38 16.18 5.17
C ILE A 204 12.36 17.12 5.86
N LYS A 205 11.82 18.12 6.56
CA LYS A 205 12.64 19.05 7.35
C LYS A 205 13.10 18.45 8.68
N GLY A 206 12.39 17.45 9.15
CA GLY A 206 12.53 16.94 10.51
C GLY A 206 11.16 16.68 11.12
N TRP A 207 11.20 16.22 12.37
CA TRP A 207 10.03 16.15 13.23
C TRP A 207 10.38 16.70 14.61
N SER A 208 9.37 17.07 15.35
CA SER A 208 9.51 17.53 16.72
C SER A 208 8.57 16.77 17.64
N LEU A 209 9.07 16.37 18.80
CA LEU A 209 8.26 15.72 19.83
C LEU A 209 7.61 16.80 20.70
N LYS A 210 6.28 16.93 20.61
CA LYS A 210 5.50 17.96 21.30
C LYS A 210 4.26 17.36 21.96
N ALA A 211 3.68 18.06 22.94
CA ALA A 211 2.37 17.69 23.46
C ALA A 211 1.29 18.05 22.43
N SER A 212 0.55 17.05 21.94
CA SER A 212 -0.49 17.25 20.94
C SER A 212 -1.79 17.69 21.59
N SER A 213 -2.31 18.84 21.17
CA SER A 213 -3.65 19.29 21.56
C SER A 213 -4.75 18.38 21.00
N ARG A 214 -4.53 17.75 19.84
CA ARG A 214 -5.45 16.78 19.20
C ARG A 214 -5.49 15.42 19.90
N ARG A 215 -4.53 15.15 20.78
CA ARG A 215 -4.40 13.89 21.53
C ARG A 215 -4.40 14.14 23.04
N ASN A 216 -5.15 15.14 23.50
CA ASN A 216 -5.33 15.45 24.93
C ASN A 216 -4.00 15.64 25.69
N GLY A 217 -3.00 16.25 25.06
CA GLY A 217 -1.71 16.54 25.67
C GLY A 217 -0.69 15.40 25.62
N GLN A 218 -1.01 14.26 25.00
CA GLN A 218 -0.04 13.17 24.81
C GLN A 218 1.14 13.62 23.95
N LYS A 219 2.33 13.08 24.25
CA LYS A 219 3.53 13.32 23.43
C LYS A 219 3.34 12.68 22.05
N ALA A 220 3.48 13.49 21.01
CA ALA A 220 3.35 13.09 19.62
C ALA A 220 4.49 13.67 18.79
N TYR A 221 4.89 12.92 17.78
CA TYR A 221 5.78 13.36 16.72
C TYR A 221 4.99 14.22 15.75
N VAL A 222 5.46 15.45 15.55
CA VAL A 222 4.88 16.41 14.63
C VAL A 222 5.87 16.63 13.50
N LEU A 223 5.45 16.38 12.27
CA LEU A 223 6.31 16.65 11.12
C LEU A 223 6.51 18.17 10.96
N ASP A 224 7.76 18.62 10.87
CA ASP A 224 8.07 20.05 10.72
C ASP A 224 7.87 20.54 9.26
N GLY A 225 7.57 19.62 8.36
CA GLY A 225 7.15 19.85 6.98
C GLY A 225 7.82 18.89 6.00
N ILE A 226 7.13 18.69 4.87
CA ILE A 226 7.67 17.97 3.72
C ILE A 226 8.40 18.98 2.82
N THR A 227 9.62 18.68 2.41
CA THR A 227 10.43 19.55 1.53
C THR A 227 10.17 19.25 0.06
N THR A 228 9.83 18.01 -0.27
CA THR A 228 9.40 17.62 -1.62
C THR A 228 7.95 18.02 -1.85
N LYS A 229 7.68 18.66 -3.00
CA LYS A 229 6.29 18.94 -3.38
C LYS A 229 5.54 17.62 -3.50
N ARG A 230 4.40 17.51 -2.82
CA ARG A 230 3.42 16.45 -3.09
C ARG A 230 3.16 16.46 -4.59
N ALA A 231 3.23 15.30 -5.24
CA ALA A 231 2.84 15.21 -6.64
C ALA A 231 1.40 15.74 -6.78
N ALA A 232 1.14 16.49 -7.86
CA ALA A 232 -0.20 17.00 -8.11
C ALA A 232 -1.14 15.80 -8.18
N ARG A 233 -2.22 15.83 -7.38
CA ARG A 233 -3.30 14.88 -7.58
C ARG A 233 -3.95 15.28 -8.90
N ASP A 234 -3.58 14.62 -9.99
CA ASP A 234 -4.30 14.75 -11.26
C ASP A 234 -5.70 14.15 -11.06
N LEU A 235 -6.61 15.02 -10.64
CA LEU A 235 -8.03 14.76 -10.46
C LEU A 235 -8.76 15.17 -11.75
N GLU A 236 -8.34 14.66 -12.91
CA GLU A 236 -9.17 14.85 -14.10
C GLU A 236 -10.47 14.04 -13.95
N ALA A 237 -11.59 14.72 -14.21
CA ALA A 237 -12.94 14.15 -14.17
C ALA A 237 -13.01 12.96 -15.11
N VAL A 238 -13.16 11.76 -14.55
CA VAL A 238 -13.50 10.57 -15.30
C VAL A 238 -14.96 10.33 -14.99
N ASP A 239 -15.81 10.57 -15.99
CA ASP A 239 -17.20 10.12 -15.96
C ASP A 239 -17.21 8.60 -15.77
N LEU A 240 -17.93 8.16 -14.73
CA LEU A 240 -18.15 6.75 -14.38
C LEU A 240 -18.99 6.04 -15.45
#